data_AF-A0A5K0YWW4-F1
#
_entry.id   AF-A0A5K0YWW4-F1
#
_cell.length_a   1.000
_cell.length_b   1.000
_cell.length_c   1.000
_cell.angle_alpha   90.00
_cell.angle_beta   90.00
_cell.angle_gamma   90.00
#
_symmetry.space_group_name_H-M   'P 1'
#
loop_
_entity.id
_entity.type
_entity.pdbx_description
1 polymer ?
#
loop_
_entity_poly.entity_id
_entity_poly.type
_entity_poly.pdbx_seq_one_letter_code
_entity_poly.pdbx_strand_id
1 'polypeptide(L)' 'EDLVKMGVMIRHYSNKELQSYVRISVGKPEHTDILMKCLQLLT' A
#
# COMPACT_ATOMS: atom_id res chain seq x y z
N GLU A 1 0.09 -6.58 6.60
CA GLU A 1 1.55 -6.60 6.79
C GLU A 1 2.32 -6.95 5.52
N ASP A 2 1.69 -7.60 4.54
CA ASP A 2 2.36 -8.13 3.35
C ASP A 2 2.90 -7.04 2.40
N LEU A 3 2.22 -5.88 2.31
CA LEU A 3 2.70 -4.72 1.54
C LEU A 3 4.01 -4.14 2.08
N VAL A 4 4.20 -4.11 3.40
CA VAL A 4 5.45 -3.63 4.02
C VAL A 4 6.60 -4.59 3.71
N LYS A 5 6.34 -5.91 3.72
CA LYS A 5 7.32 -6.93 3.33
C LYS A 5 7.71 -6.86 1.85
N MET A 6 6.82 -6.36 1.00
CA MET A 6 7.08 -6.12 -0.43
C MET A 6 7.76 -4.76 -0.70
N GLY A 7 8.20 -4.04 0.33
CA GLY A 7 8.89 -2.76 0.21
C GLY A 7 7.98 -1.55 0.00
N VAL A 8 6.66 -1.73 0.09
CA VAL A 8 5.68 -0.64 0.00
C VAL A 8 5.42 -0.10 1.40
N MET A 9 5.96 1.08 1.67
CA MET A 9 5.65 1.81 2.90
C MET A 9 4.22 2.35 2.87
N ILE A 10 3.41 1.89 3.80
CA ILE A 10 2.03 2.29 3.96
C ILE A 10 1.80 3.01 5.28
N ARG A 11 1.09 4.13 5.22
CA ARG A 11 0.63 4.84 6.41
C ARG A 11 -0.78 4.39 6.74
N HIS A 12 -0.92 3.76 7.91
CA HIS A 12 -2.21 3.44 8.50
C HIS A 12 -2.78 4.69 9.14
N TYR A 13 -4.05 4.98 8.88
CA TYR A 13 -4.76 6.02 9.59
C TYR A 13 -5.20 5.47 10.94
N SER A 14 -4.90 6.20 12.01
CA SER A 14 -5.35 5.87 13.37
C SER A 14 -6.84 6.20 13.60
N ASN A 15 -7.49 6.87 12.64
CA ASN A 15 -8.87 7.30 12.75
C ASN A 15 -9.82 6.12 12.48
N LYS A 16 -10.85 5.94 13.31
CA LYS A 16 -11.73 4.76 13.32
C LYS A 16 -12.45 4.55 11.97
N GLU A 17 -12.82 5.63 11.31
CA GLU A 17 -13.48 5.62 10.00
C GLU A 17 -12.55 5.24 8.83
N LEU A 18 -11.24 5.41 9.03
CA LEU A 18 -10.22 5.16 8.01
C LEU A 18 -9.39 3.90 8.31
N GLN A 19 -9.80 3.06 9.27
CA GLN A 19 -9.07 1.83 9.61
C GLN A 19 -9.02 0.83 8.46
N SER A 20 -10.02 0.83 7.57
CA SER A 20 -10.03 0.01 6.35
C SER A 20 -9.33 0.66 5.17
N TYR A 21 -8.77 1.86 5.34
CA TYR A 21 -8.10 2.61 4.29
C TYR A 21 -6.61 2.72 4.58
N VAL A 22 -5.81 2.64 3.52
CA VAL A 22 -4.36 2.68 3.60
C VAL A 22 -3.87 3.79 2.69
N ARG A 23 -3.06 4.72 3.23
CA ARG A 23 -2.43 5.74 2.39
C ARG A 23 -1.11 5.22 1.84
N ILE A 24 -1.00 5.25 0.53
CA ILE A 24 0.20 4.85 -0.20
C ILE A 24 0.74 6.08 -0.92
N SER A 25 1.97 6.46 -0.60
CA SER A 25 2.65 7.56 -1.29
C SER A 25 3.49 6.98 -2.41
N VAL A 26 3.11 7.27 -3.65
CA VAL A 26 3.78 6.75 -4.83
C VAL A 26 4.65 7.85 -5.43
N GLY A 27 5.94 7.57 -5.60
CA GLY A 27 6.93 8.56 -6.02
C GLY A 27 7.25 8.45 -7.50
N LYS A 28 7.87 7.33 -7.89
CA LYS A 28 8.24 7.05 -9.28
C LYS A 28 7.28 6.02 -9.90
N PRO A 29 7.19 5.95 -11.25
CA PRO A 29 6.34 5.00 -11.94
C PRO A 29 6.60 3.54 -11.53
N GLU A 30 7.85 3.17 -11.27
CA GLU A 30 8.20 1.80 -10.88
C GLU A 30 7.60 1.42 -9.52
N HIS A 31 7.39 2.40 -8.62
CA HIS A 31 6.73 2.17 -7.33
C HIS A 31 5.23 1.87 -7.53
N THR A 32 4.60 2.49 -8.53
CA THR A 32 3.21 2.22 -8.91
C THR A 32 3.09 0.80 -9.45
N ASP A 33 4.01 0.38 -10.32
CA ASP A 33 3.98 -0.96 -10.92
C ASP A 33 4.12 -2.07 -9.87
N ILE A 34 5.04 -1.89 -8.91
CA ILE A 34 5.19 -2.81 -7.78
C ILE A 34 3.89 -2.86 -6.96
N LEU A 35 3.32 -1.71 -6.63
CA LEU A 35 2.07 -1.63 -5.87
C LEU A 35 0.92 -2.37 -6.59
N MET A 36 0.76 -2.14 -7.89
CA MET A 36 -0.31 -2.77 -8.68
C MET A 36 -0.14 -4.28 -8.72
N LYS A 37 1.09 -4.79 -8.86
CA LYS A 37 1.39 -6.22 -8.76
C LYS A 37 1.07 -6.79 -7.38
N CYS A 38 1.43 -6.09 -6.31
CA CYS A 38 1.10 -6.49 -4.94
C CYS A 38 -0.41 -6.60 -4.71
N LEU A 39 -1.20 -5.63 -5.22
CA LEU A 39 -2.66 -5.65 -5.10
C LEU A 39 -3.27 -6.82 -5.87
N GLN A 40 -2.77 -7.10 -7.08
CA GLN A 40 -3.23 -8.24 -7.88
C GLN A 40 -2.96 -9.60 -7.22
N LEU A 41 -1.89 -9.73 -6.44
CA LEU A 41 -1.56 -10.98 -5.72
C LEU A 41 -2.38 -11.18 -4.43
N LEU A 42 -3.01 -10.12 -3.93
CA LEU A 42 -3.85 -10.14 -2.73
C LEU A 42 -5.35 -10.32 -3.03
N THR A 43 -5.73 -10.32 -4.32
CA THR A 43 -7.11 -10.52 -4.80
C THR A 43 -7.26 -11.92 -5.38
#